data_AF-A0A1R2C972-F1
#
_entry.id   AF-A0A1R2C972-F1
#
_cell.length_a   1.000
_cell.length_b   1.000
_cell.length_c   1.000
_cell.angle_alpha   90.00
_cell.angle_beta   90.00
_cell.angle_gamma   90.00
#
_symmetry.space_group_name_H-M   'P 1'
#
loop_
_entity.id
_entity.type
_entity.pdbx_description
1 polymer ?
#
loop_
_entity_poly.entity_id
_entity_poly.type
_entity_poly.pdbx_seq_one_letter_code
_entity_poly.pdbx_strand_id
1 'polypeptide(L)'
;MMQISIIRTEGVNENTELCVFINGKLGTALKRHNEHIYSIQKSTIMRIILKNKLAKVPTCSGTYKTDIFSEGFQWLPLSISPHDFYHELPNEINIPRILVLISYNLSPVIEISESEDVDSLKYEMSLNLEVKKMQTRINELEEKIRENEVFMNEFKILYEESCKDNEILKKKIDDEMENSKGLKEALEKIKADYEDSKNNDLLRDELLEFLINNKENKRNKDMRLRDKNNLEVFEDKRIERCREISRKSIVEVLGNTTKLANGVKKNNNTKRVMSETSYYRSNDKNTERAIQEYMKKTKNDGKFIKDSGNVYRYGKKKIFIALKNGKLLCRVGGGFEGIDKFLSKNSENYETSSIDNIHRRAHTASSIKRKEIKKVLGNNIISENADDIGSSSTTRIRKNV
;
A
#
# COMPACT_ATOMS: atom_id res chain seq x y z
N MET A 1 12.17 -46.65 -16.19
CA MET A 1 12.93 -46.01 -15.10
C MET A 1 12.86 -44.50 -15.34
N MET A 2 12.64 -43.69 -14.30
CA MET A 2 12.54 -42.24 -14.44
C MET A 2 13.83 -41.61 -13.95
N GLN A 3 14.36 -40.64 -14.69
CA GLN A 3 15.51 -39.85 -14.29
C GLN A 3 15.03 -38.46 -13.87
N ILE A 4 15.51 -37.98 -12.73
CA ILE A 4 15.23 -36.63 -12.23
C ILE A 4 16.54 -35.89 -12.07
N SER A 5 16.69 -34.74 -12.73
CA SER A 5 17.79 -33.80 -12.50
C SER A 5 17.26 -32.54 -11.82
N ILE A 6 17.97 -32.08 -10.79
CA ILE A 6 17.61 -30.85 -10.08
C ILE A 6 18.39 -29.68 -10.67
N ILE A 7 17.68 -28.75 -11.31
CA ILE A 7 18.28 -27.66 -12.08
C ILE A 7 18.50 -26.42 -11.21
N ARG A 8 17.47 -25.97 -10.48
CA ARG A 8 17.49 -24.67 -9.78
C ARG A 8 16.56 -24.65 -8.59
N THR A 9 16.87 -23.82 -7.59
CA THR A 9 15.97 -23.49 -6.47
C THR A 9 15.67 -21.99 -6.48
N GLU A 10 14.45 -21.58 -6.10
CA GLU A 10 14.03 -20.19 -6.02
C GLU A 10 13.43 -19.82 -4.66
N GLY A 11 13.73 -18.59 -4.23
CA GLY A 11 13.40 -18.00 -2.93
C GLY A 11 13.80 -18.83 -1.72
N VAL A 12 15.00 -19.39 -1.81
CA VAL A 12 15.70 -20.02 -0.69
C VAL A 12 17.08 -19.37 -0.58
N ASN A 13 17.57 -19.19 0.65
CA ASN A 13 18.87 -18.55 0.93
C ASN A 13 20.04 -19.33 0.29
N GLU A 14 21.10 -18.63 -0.12
CA GLU A 14 22.33 -19.19 -0.71
C GLU A 14 23.05 -20.19 0.20
N ASN A 15 22.92 -20.01 1.51
CA ASN A 15 23.51 -20.90 2.52
C ASN A 15 22.68 -22.16 2.78
N THR A 16 22.02 -22.71 1.76
CA THR A 16 21.25 -23.96 1.87
C THR A 16 21.93 -25.16 1.23
N GLU A 17 21.78 -26.31 1.87
CA GLU A 17 22.19 -27.63 1.40
C GLU A 17 20.94 -28.42 1.00
N LEU A 18 21.00 -29.09 -0.15
CA LEU A 18 19.91 -29.86 -0.71
C LEU A 18 20.08 -31.34 -0.36
N CYS A 19 19.11 -31.90 0.34
CA CYS A 19 19.03 -33.32 0.65
C CYS A 19 17.82 -33.93 -0.06
N VAL A 20 18.06 -34.94 -0.89
CA VAL A 20 16.99 -35.71 -1.55
C VAL A 20 16.90 -37.07 -0.87
N PHE A 21 15.69 -37.44 -0.44
CA PHE A 21 15.38 -38.74 0.12
C PHE A 21 14.43 -39.50 -0.80
N ILE A 22 14.72 -40.77 -1.05
CA ILE A 22 13.88 -41.65 -1.88
C ILE A 22 13.45 -42.82 -1.00
N ASN A 23 12.14 -42.98 -0.78
CA ASN A 23 11.57 -43.97 0.15
C ASN A 23 12.24 -43.95 1.53
N GLY A 24 12.47 -42.74 2.06
CA GLY A 24 13.08 -42.53 3.38
C GLY A 24 14.61 -42.72 3.45
N LYS A 25 15.25 -43.22 2.38
CA LYS A 25 16.72 -43.33 2.31
C LYS A 25 17.31 -42.04 1.75
N LEU A 26 18.33 -41.51 2.43
CA LEU A 26 19.08 -40.35 1.93
C LEU A 26 19.81 -40.76 0.65
N GLY A 27 19.53 -40.05 -0.43
CA GLY A 27 20.33 -40.13 -1.66
C GLY A 27 21.63 -39.32 -1.51
N THR A 28 22.11 -38.73 -2.59
CA THR A 28 23.26 -37.83 -2.52
C THR A 28 22.85 -36.47 -1.95
N ALA A 29 23.53 -36.00 -0.91
CA ALA A 29 23.46 -34.62 -0.45
C ALA A 29 24.24 -33.74 -1.43
N LEU A 30 23.57 -32.73 -1.99
CA LEU A 30 24.16 -31.86 -2.99
C LEU A 30 24.51 -30.51 -2.37
N LYS A 31 25.77 -30.11 -2.56
CA LYS A 31 26.12 -28.69 -2.56
C LYS A 31 25.45 -28.11 -3.80
N ARG A 32 24.69 -27.03 -3.60
CA ARG A 32 23.90 -26.31 -4.62
C ARG A 32 24.59 -26.32 -6.00
N HIS A 33 23.83 -26.70 -7.04
CA HIS A 33 24.17 -26.60 -8.47
C HIS A 33 25.04 -27.68 -9.12
N ASN A 34 25.16 -28.87 -8.54
CA ASN A 34 25.62 -30.03 -9.33
C ASN A 34 24.42 -30.70 -10.02
N GLU A 35 24.52 -30.88 -11.34
CA GLU A 35 23.56 -31.63 -12.19
C GLU A 35 23.58 -33.12 -11.86
N HIS A 36 23.15 -33.47 -10.64
CA HIS A 36 23.07 -34.87 -10.25
C HIS A 36 21.77 -35.46 -10.78
N ILE A 37 21.89 -36.56 -11.52
CA ILE A 37 20.76 -37.31 -12.02
C ILE A 37 20.42 -38.38 -10.98
N TYR A 38 19.16 -38.42 -10.58
CA TYR A 38 18.59 -39.46 -9.71
C TYR A 38 17.79 -40.43 -10.57
N SER A 39 18.13 -41.72 -10.51
CA SER A 39 17.36 -42.76 -11.19
C SER A 39 16.36 -43.36 -10.21
N ILE A 40 15.07 -43.15 -10.48
CA ILE A 40 13.97 -43.45 -9.57
C ILE A 40 12.93 -44.35 -10.26
N GLN A 41 12.33 -45.27 -9.51
CA GLN A 41 11.17 -46.03 -9.95
C GLN A 41 9.90 -45.16 -9.88
N LYS A 42 8.93 -45.41 -10.78
CA LYS A 42 7.59 -44.82 -10.67
C LYS A 42 6.94 -45.28 -9.35
N SER A 43 5.98 -44.51 -8.86
CA SER A 43 5.23 -44.79 -7.63
C SER A 43 6.06 -44.83 -6.34
N THR A 44 7.18 -44.11 -6.30
CA THR A 44 8.00 -43.95 -5.09
C THR A 44 7.75 -42.60 -4.42
N ILE A 45 8.10 -42.49 -3.14
CA ILE A 45 8.01 -41.24 -2.40
C ILE A 45 9.37 -40.56 -2.45
N MET A 46 9.41 -39.38 -3.07
CA MET A 46 10.57 -38.50 -3.08
C MET A 46 10.35 -37.35 -2.10
N ARG A 47 11.27 -37.15 -1.17
CA ARG A 47 11.26 -36.00 -0.26
C ARG A 47 12.50 -35.15 -0.47
N ILE A 48 12.29 -33.89 -0.79
CA ILE A 48 13.32 -32.86 -0.96
C ILE A 48 13.35 -32.01 0.31
N ILE A 49 14.52 -31.84 0.91
CA ILE A 49 14.71 -31.01 2.10
C ILE A 49 15.86 -30.03 1.83
N LEU A 50 15.60 -28.73 1.99
CA LEU A 50 16.63 -27.70 1.98
C LEU A 50 16.97 -27.33 3.41
N LYS A 51 18.21 -27.57 3.83
CA LYS A 51 18.70 -27.28 5.18
C LYS A 51 19.59 -26.04 5.16
N ASN A 52 19.48 -25.18 6.16
CA ASN A 52 20.45 -24.12 6.34
C ASN A 52 21.78 -24.72 6.83
N LYS A 53 22.87 -24.48 6.12
CA LYS A 53 24.20 -25.03 6.43
C LYS A 53 24.70 -24.64 7.83
N LEU A 54 24.38 -23.43 8.28
CA LEU A 54 24.81 -22.89 9.57
C LEU A 54 23.96 -23.45 10.71
N ALA A 55 22.64 -23.39 10.56
CA ALA A 55 21.71 -23.80 11.61
C ALA A 55 21.52 -25.33 11.69
N LYS A 56 21.81 -26.08 10.60
CA LYS A 56 21.46 -27.49 10.40
C LYS A 56 19.95 -27.80 10.54
N VAL A 57 19.11 -26.76 10.53
CA VAL A 57 17.64 -26.87 10.59
C VAL A 57 17.06 -26.84 9.17
N PRO A 58 16.05 -27.67 8.85
CA PRO A 58 15.29 -27.58 7.61
C PRO A 58 14.68 -26.18 7.43
N THR A 59 14.93 -25.55 6.29
CA THR A 59 14.34 -24.26 5.91
C THR A 59 13.01 -24.45 5.19
N CYS A 60 12.96 -25.43 4.30
CA CYS A 60 11.73 -25.86 3.62
C CYS A 60 11.90 -27.29 3.12
N SER A 61 10.78 -27.97 2.87
CA SER A 61 10.75 -29.32 2.33
C SER A 61 9.53 -29.56 1.45
N GLY A 62 9.59 -30.58 0.61
CA GLY A 62 8.49 -31.04 -0.22
C GLY A 62 8.57 -32.56 -0.40
N THR A 63 7.47 -33.24 -0.15
CA THR A 63 7.28 -34.68 -0.26
C THR A 63 6.28 -34.96 -1.37
N TYR A 64 6.69 -35.77 -2.36
CA TYR A 64 5.92 -36.03 -3.58
C TYR A 64 5.85 -37.53 -3.85
N LYS A 65 4.72 -37.98 -4.39
CA LYS A 65 4.66 -39.27 -5.10
C LYS A 65 5.13 -39.07 -6.53
N THR A 66 6.07 -39.88 -7.00
CA THR A 66 6.64 -39.71 -8.36
C THR A 66 5.64 -39.95 -9.49
N ASP A 67 4.45 -40.48 -9.20
CA ASP A 67 3.38 -40.67 -10.19
C ASP A 67 2.78 -39.36 -10.71
N ILE A 68 2.95 -38.26 -9.98
CA ILE A 68 2.37 -36.96 -10.35
C ILE A 68 3.24 -36.19 -11.35
N PHE A 69 4.43 -36.73 -11.67
CA PHE A 69 5.41 -36.07 -12.51
C PHE A 69 5.13 -36.31 -13.99
N SER A 70 5.24 -35.24 -14.79
CA SER A 70 5.20 -35.29 -16.25
C SER A 70 6.62 -35.18 -16.81
N GLU A 71 6.84 -35.71 -18.01
CA GLU A 71 8.12 -35.54 -18.71
C GLU A 71 8.41 -34.06 -18.99
N GLY A 72 9.68 -33.67 -18.89
CA GLY A 72 10.17 -32.31 -19.16
C GLY A 72 10.49 -31.51 -17.90
N PHE A 73 10.53 -30.19 -18.04
CA PHE A 73 10.83 -29.26 -16.97
C PHE A 73 9.60 -29.00 -16.11
N GLN A 74 9.72 -29.21 -14.81
CA GLN A 74 8.63 -29.02 -13.86
C GLN A 74 9.10 -28.27 -12.62
N TRP A 75 8.34 -27.25 -12.23
CA TRP A 75 8.50 -26.64 -10.91
C TRP A 75 7.81 -27.52 -9.86
N LEU A 76 8.42 -27.65 -8.69
CA LEU A 76 7.83 -28.33 -7.54
C LEU A 76 7.76 -27.35 -6.35
N PRO A 77 6.60 -27.19 -5.70
CA PRO A 77 6.42 -26.29 -4.57
C PRO A 77 7.10 -26.84 -3.31
N LEU A 78 7.82 -26.00 -2.57
CA LEU A 78 8.38 -26.35 -1.27
C LEU A 78 7.58 -25.64 -0.16
N SER A 79 7.38 -26.34 0.96
CA SER A 79 6.67 -25.83 2.13
C SER A 79 7.65 -25.48 3.24
N ILE A 80 7.41 -24.35 3.89
CA ILE A 80 8.07 -23.99 5.16
C ILE A 80 7.33 -24.68 6.33
N SER A 81 6.08 -25.08 6.11
CA SER A 81 5.22 -25.75 7.08
C SER A 81 5.53 -27.25 7.17
N PRO A 82 5.26 -27.90 8.32
CA PRO A 82 5.36 -29.36 8.45
C PRO A 82 4.43 -30.14 7.50
N HIS A 83 3.41 -29.49 6.92
CA HIS A 83 2.59 -30.06 5.88
C HIS A 83 3.29 -29.90 4.52
N ASP A 84 4.19 -30.82 4.23
CA ASP A 84 5.00 -30.83 3.01
C ASP A 84 4.61 -31.91 2.00
N PHE A 85 3.50 -32.64 2.21
CA PHE A 85 3.07 -33.72 1.32
C PHE A 85 2.12 -33.21 0.22
N TYR A 86 2.54 -33.35 -1.04
CA TYR A 86 1.77 -32.94 -2.22
C TYR A 86 1.20 -34.14 -2.95
N HIS A 87 -0.14 -34.24 -2.98
CA HIS A 87 -0.87 -35.27 -3.71
C HIS A 87 -1.01 -34.95 -5.20
N GLU A 88 -1.04 -33.67 -5.55
CA GLU A 88 -1.13 -33.13 -6.91
C GLU A 88 -0.27 -31.86 -6.98
N LEU A 89 0.18 -31.50 -8.18
CA LEU A 89 0.94 -30.27 -8.39
C LEU A 89 -0.01 -29.11 -8.70
N PRO A 90 0.08 -27.97 -7.98
CA PRO A 90 -0.78 -26.84 -8.25
C PRO A 90 -0.39 -26.17 -9.58
N ASN A 91 -1.38 -25.62 -10.29
CA ASN A 91 -1.16 -24.90 -11.56
C ASN A 91 -0.23 -23.69 -11.39
N GLU A 92 -0.30 -23.03 -10.24
CA GLU A 92 0.55 -21.90 -9.87
C GLU A 92 1.44 -22.28 -8.69
N ILE A 93 2.75 -22.25 -8.92
CA ILE A 93 3.75 -22.67 -7.93
C ILE A 93 4.43 -21.43 -7.36
N ASN A 94 4.03 -21.09 -6.13
CA ASN A 94 4.64 -20.02 -5.35
C ASN A 94 6.03 -20.40 -4.85
N ILE A 95 6.75 -19.38 -4.37
CA ILE A 95 8.06 -19.52 -3.73
C ILE A 95 7.86 -19.95 -2.26
N PRO A 96 8.70 -20.85 -1.69
CA PRO A 96 9.89 -21.46 -2.30
C PRO A 96 9.56 -22.62 -3.25
N ARG A 97 10.39 -22.78 -4.29
CA ARG A 97 10.17 -23.81 -5.33
C ARG A 97 11.48 -24.34 -5.91
N ILE A 98 11.43 -25.53 -6.50
CA ILE A 98 12.57 -26.18 -7.15
C ILE A 98 12.22 -26.60 -8.58
N LEU A 99 13.10 -26.31 -9.52
CA LEU A 99 12.98 -26.72 -10.92
C LEU A 99 13.67 -28.05 -11.11
N VAL A 100 12.94 -29.03 -11.61
CA VAL A 100 13.46 -30.35 -11.95
C VAL A 100 13.26 -30.64 -13.44
N LEU A 101 14.15 -31.42 -14.02
CA LEU A 101 14.00 -32.03 -15.33
C LEU A 101 13.72 -33.52 -15.13
N ILE A 102 12.57 -33.97 -15.61
CA ILE A 102 12.14 -35.37 -15.55
C ILE A 102 12.26 -35.95 -16.96
N SER A 103 13.01 -37.04 -17.11
CA SER A 103 13.09 -37.80 -18.36
C SER A 103 12.74 -39.26 -18.11
N TYR A 104 12.04 -39.88 -19.06
CA TYR A 104 11.83 -41.31 -19.04
C TYR A 104 12.85 -41.96 -19.97
N ASN A 105 13.59 -42.95 -19.48
CA ASN A 105 14.41 -43.76 -20.36
C ASN A 105 13.47 -44.53 -21.29
N LEU A 106 13.36 -44.07 -22.53
CA LEU A 106 12.73 -44.83 -23.61
C LEU A 106 13.51 -46.14 -23.73
N SER A 107 12.79 -47.27 -23.69
CA SER A 107 13.39 -48.57 -23.98
C SER A 107 14.04 -48.52 -25.36
N PRO A 108 15.21 -49.16 -25.59
CA PRO A 108 15.81 -49.20 -26.92
C PRO A 108 14.78 -49.70 -27.93
N VAL A 109 14.59 -48.90 -29.00
CA VAL A 109 13.70 -49.23 -30.11
C VAL A 109 14.25 -50.49 -30.76
N ILE A 110 13.43 -51.54 -30.82
CA ILE A 110 13.77 -52.74 -31.56
C ILE A 110 13.66 -52.39 -33.04
N GLU A 111 14.79 -52.29 -33.73
CA GLU A 111 14.84 -52.10 -35.17
C GLU A 111 14.18 -53.30 -35.86
N ILE A 112 13.06 -53.07 -36.54
CA ILE A 112 12.36 -54.09 -37.31
C ILE A 112 12.95 -54.05 -38.72
N SER A 113 13.63 -55.11 -39.13
CA SER A 113 14.28 -55.26 -40.44
C SER A 113 13.26 -55.35 -41.58
N GLU A 114 13.48 -54.54 -42.61
CA GLU A 114 12.67 -54.40 -43.83
C GLU A 114 12.75 -55.66 -44.73
N SER A 115 11.62 -56.04 -45.34
CA SER A 115 11.54 -57.09 -46.38
C SER A 115 10.85 -56.55 -47.64
N GLU A 116 11.36 -57.00 -48.78
CA GLU A 116 11.35 -56.42 -50.13
C GLU A 116 10.00 -56.31 -50.87
N ASP A 117 9.91 -55.21 -51.64
CA ASP A 117 9.52 -55.06 -53.05
C ASP A 117 8.19 -55.62 -53.59
N VAL A 118 7.11 -54.82 -53.54
CA VAL A 118 6.13 -54.68 -54.67
C VAL A 118 5.43 -53.30 -54.73
N ASP A 119 5.37 -52.47 -53.67
CA ASP A 119 4.48 -51.27 -53.61
C ASP A 119 5.16 -49.88 -53.77
N SER A 120 6.32 -49.83 -54.43
CA SER A 120 7.23 -48.65 -54.49
C SER A 120 6.58 -47.34 -54.99
N LEU A 121 5.72 -47.38 -56.03
CA LEU A 121 5.14 -46.17 -56.63
C LEU A 121 4.05 -45.51 -55.78
N LYS A 122 3.26 -46.30 -55.04
CA LYS A 122 2.27 -45.74 -54.09
C LYS A 122 2.96 -45.09 -52.91
N TYR A 123 4.08 -45.66 -52.48
CA TYR A 123 4.90 -45.12 -51.42
C TYR A 123 5.49 -43.76 -51.81
N GLU A 124 6.02 -43.62 -53.02
CA GLU A 124 6.60 -42.37 -53.51
C GLU A 124 5.57 -41.22 -53.61
N MET A 125 4.34 -41.52 -54.04
CA MET A 125 3.27 -40.51 -54.11
C MET A 125 2.78 -40.08 -52.72
N SER A 126 2.73 -41.02 -51.77
CA SER A 126 2.43 -40.73 -50.36
C SER A 126 3.52 -39.86 -49.74
N LEU A 127 4.79 -40.19 -49.99
CA LEU A 127 5.95 -39.47 -49.48
C LEU A 127 5.96 -38.02 -49.99
N ASN A 128 5.71 -37.81 -51.29
CA ASN A 128 5.65 -36.46 -51.88
C ASN A 128 4.54 -35.60 -51.27
N LEU A 129 3.38 -36.18 -50.97
CA LEU A 129 2.30 -35.46 -50.30
C LEU A 129 2.70 -35.06 -48.88
N GLU A 130 3.43 -35.91 -48.17
CA GLU A 130 3.91 -35.65 -46.83
C GLU A 130 5.02 -34.59 -46.80
N VAL A 131 5.96 -34.65 -47.74
CA VAL A 131 6.98 -33.61 -47.94
C VAL A 131 6.33 -32.25 -48.21
N LYS A 132 5.27 -32.19 -49.03
CA LYS A 132 4.55 -30.94 -49.29
C LYS A 132 3.87 -30.38 -48.03
N LYS A 133 3.27 -31.25 -47.20
CA LYS A 133 2.69 -30.85 -45.90
C LYS A 133 3.76 -30.35 -44.92
N MET A 134 4.93 -31.01 -44.90
CA MET A 134 6.05 -30.55 -44.09
C MET A 134 6.56 -29.19 -44.56
N GLN A 135 6.67 -28.97 -45.87
CA GLN A 135 7.11 -27.69 -46.43
C GLN A 135 6.15 -26.54 -46.08
N THR A 136 4.83 -26.75 -46.16
CA THR A 136 3.86 -25.72 -45.74
C THR A 136 4.00 -25.40 -44.26
N ARG A 137 4.21 -26.42 -43.42
CA ARG A 137 4.41 -26.23 -41.98
C ARG A 137 5.71 -25.50 -41.65
N ILE A 138 6.78 -25.75 -42.41
CA ILE A 138 8.04 -25.01 -42.29
C ILE A 138 7.81 -23.52 -42.59
N ASN A 139 7.16 -23.20 -43.70
CA ASN A 139 6.89 -21.81 -44.08
C ASN A 139 6.02 -21.08 -43.03
N GLU A 140 5.00 -21.75 -42.48
CA GLU A 140 4.18 -21.19 -41.39
C GLU A 140 4.99 -20.92 -40.11
N LEU A 141 5.93 -21.82 -39.78
CA LEU A 141 6.81 -21.63 -38.62
C LEU A 141 7.81 -20.50 -38.85
N GLU A 142 8.36 -20.37 -40.06
CA GLU A 142 9.24 -19.26 -40.44
C GLU A 142 8.53 -17.91 -40.36
N GLU A 143 7.27 -17.84 -40.77
CA GLU A 143 6.45 -16.62 -40.64
C GLU A 143 6.24 -16.25 -39.16
N LYS A 144 5.89 -17.22 -38.31
CA LYS A 144 5.76 -17.01 -36.86
C LYS A 144 7.07 -16.59 -36.20
N ILE A 145 8.21 -17.10 -36.68
CA ILE A 145 9.52 -16.67 -36.20
C ILE A 145 9.75 -15.20 -36.53
N ARG A 146 9.46 -14.77 -37.77
CA ARG A 146 9.57 -13.36 -38.18
C ARG A 146 8.63 -12.45 -37.37
N GLU A 147 7.39 -12.87 -37.12
CA GLU A 147 6.46 -12.11 -36.28
C GLU A 147 7.00 -11.96 -34.85
N ASN A 148 7.54 -13.04 -34.26
CA ASN A 148 8.13 -13.00 -32.93
C ASN A 148 9.36 -12.09 -32.85
N GLU A 149 10.19 -12.02 -33.90
CA GLU A 149 11.32 -11.08 -33.96
C GLU A 149 10.85 -9.61 -33.93
N VAL A 150 9.76 -9.29 -34.65
CA VAL A 150 9.15 -7.95 -34.60
C VAL A 150 8.65 -7.62 -33.19
N PHE A 151 7.93 -8.55 -32.56
CA PHE A 151 7.46 -8.38 -31.18
C PHE A 151 8.60 -8.21 -30.18
N MET A 152 9.69 -8.97 -30.33
CA MET A 152 10.87 -8.84 -29.46
C MET A 152 11.54 -7.47 -29.59
N ASN A 153 11.60 -6.92 -30.81
CA ASN A 153 12.12 -5.58 -31.04
C ASN A 153 11.20 -4.50 -30.44
N GLU A 154 9.88 -4.63 -30.57
CA GLU A 154 8.91 -3.72 -29.95
C GLU A 154 9.03 -3.75 -28.41
N PHE A 155 9.13 -4.96 -27.83
CA PHE A 155 9.33 -5.13 -26.40
C PHE A 155 10.62 -4.48 -25.91
N LYS A 156 11.72 -4.62 -26.68
CA LYS A 156 12.99 -3.99 -26.37
C LYS A 156 12.88 -2.45 -26.34
N ILE A 157 12.22 -1.85 -27.32
CA ILE A 157 12.01 -0.40 -27.37
C ILE A 157 11.19 0.07 -26.15
N LEU A 158 10.09 -0.62 -25.84
CA LEU A 158 9.25 -0.30 -24.68
C LEU A 158 10.02 -0.43 -23.35
N TYR A 159 10.89 -1.43 -23.25
CA TYR A 159 11.75 -1.60 -22.08
C TYR A 159 12.74 -0.44 -21.92
N GLU A 160 13.40 -0.02 -23.01
CA GLU A 160 14.31 1.13 -23.00
C GLU A 160 13.60 2.45 -22.63
N GLU A 161 12.38 2.68 -23.13
CA GLU A 161 11.55 3.83 -22.74
C GLU A 161 11.19 3.79 -21.24
N SER A 162 10.76 2.62 -20.74
CA SER A 162 10.47 2.42 -19.32
C SER A 162 11.69 2.66 -18.43
N CYS A 163 12.88 2.26 -18.85
CA CYS A 163 14.13 2.56 -18.14
C CYS A 163 14.40 4.06 -18.04
N LYS A 164 14.20 4.83 -19.13
CA LYS A 164 14.36 6.29 -19.14
C LYS A 164 13.36 6.98 -18.21
N ASP A 165 12.10 6.56 -18.22
CA ASP A 165 11.08 7.09 -17.34
C ASP A 165 11.42 6.85 -15.85
N ASN A 166 11.92 5.66 -15.53
CA ASN A 166 12.38 5.34 -14.18
C ASN A 166 13.56 6.20 -13.74
N GLU A 167 14.50 6.50 -14.64
CA GLU A 167 15.62 7.39 -14.35
C GLU A 167 15.16 8.82 -14.06
N ILE A 168 14.19 9.33 -14.83
CA ILE A 168 13.57 10.64 -14.58
C ILE A 168 12.86 10.67 -13.23
N LEU A 169 12.12 9.62 -12.88
CA LEU A 169 11.43 9.51 -11.58
C LEU A 169 12.43 9.47 -10.42
N LYS A 170 13.53 8.73 -10.57
CA LYS A 170 14.59 8.66 -9.56
C LYS A 170 15.18 10.04 -9.30
N LYS A 171 15.50 10.80 -10.35
CA LYS A 171 16.01 12.17 -10.23
C LYS A 171 15.02 13.08 -9.49
N LYS A 172 13.72 13.00 -9.79
CA LYS A 172 12.69 13.78 -9.07
C LYS A 172 12.61 13.44 -7.58
N ILE A 173 12.75 12.15 -7.23
CA ILE A 173 12.78 11.73 -5.82
C ILE A 173 14.01 12.31 -5.12
N ASP A 174 15.17 12.28 -5.76
CA ASP A 174 16.41 12.85 -5.20
C ASP A 174 16.28 14.37 -4.99
N ASP A 175 15.72 15.10 -5.97
CA ASP A 175 15.43 16.53 -5.85
C ASP A 175 14.43 16.84 -4.71
N GLU A 176 13.38 16.02 -4.54
CA GLU A 176 12.43 16.16 -3.42
C GLU A 176 13.06 15.86 -2.06
N MET A 177 13.97 14.88 -1.99
CA MET A 177 14.72 14.58 -0.76
C MET A 177 15.65 15.72 -0.37
N GLU A 178 16.33 16.34 -1.32
CA GLU A 178 17.19 17.50 -1.06
C GLU A 178 16.36 18.71 -0.57
N ASN A 179 15.21 18.97 -1.20
CA ASN A 179 14.27 19.99 -0.75
C ASN A 179 13.73 19.72 0.67
N SER A 180 13.39 18.47 0.98
CA SER A 180 12.92 18.06 2.31
C SER A 180 14.00 18.26 3.37
N LYS A 181 15.27 18.00 3.03
CA LYS A 181 16.41 18.27 3.91
C LYS A 181 16.53 19.77 4.21
N GLY A 182 16.47 20.63 3.20
CA GLY A 182 16.51 22.09 3.39
C GLY A 182 15.35 22.61 4.25
N LEU A 183 14.13 22.07 4.05
CA LEU A 183 12.98 22.38 4.90
C LEU A 183 13.20 21.96 6.36
N LYS A 184 13.79 20.79 6.60
CA LYS A 184 14.09 20.30 7.95
C LYS A 184 15.11 21.20 8.65
N GLU A 185 16.17 21.59 7.97
CA GLU A 185 17.19 22.52 8.50
C GLU A 185 16.58 23.90 8.83
N ALA A 186 15.70 24.43 7.98
CA ALA A 186 14.98 25.67 8.25
C ALA A 186 14.06 25.56 9.49
N LEU A 187 13.41 24.41 9.67
CA LEU A 187 12.54 24.14 10.83
C LEU A 187 13.35 24.05 12.14
N GLU A 188 14.52 23.42 12.09
CA GLU A 188 15.45 23.36 13.22
C GLU A 188 15.95 24.76 13.61
N LYS A 189 16.25 25.62 12.62
CA LYS A 189 16.60 27.03 12.87
C LYS A 189 15.47 27.81 13.54
N ILE A 190 14.24 27.74 13.01
CA ILE A 190 13.06 28.42 13.61
C ILE A 190 12.84 27.95 15.05
N LYS A 191 13.05 26.66 15.33
CA LYS A 191 12.92 26.11 16.67
C LYS A 191 13.97 26.65 17.63
N ALA A 192 15.21 26.81 17.18
CA ALA A 192 16.27 27.43 17.97
C ALA A 192 15.93 28.90 18.28
N ASP A 193 15.56 29.68 17.26
CA ASP A 193 15.18 31.09 17.42
C ASP A 193 14.00 31.26 18.40
N TYR A 194 13.04 30.33 18.39
CA TYR A 194 11.90 30.33 19.31
C TYR A 194 12.30 30.08 20.77
N GLU A 195 13.16 29.09 21.04
CA GLU A 195 13.64 28.83 22.40
C GLU A 195 14.50 29.98 22.92
N ASP A 196 15.31 30.61 22.08
CA ASP A 196 16.07 31.81 22.44
C ASP A 196 15.15 32.99 22.77
N SER A 197 14.10 33.23 21.96
CA SER A 197 13.09 34.26 22.26
C SER A 197 12.39 33.99 23.59
N LYS A 198 12.00 32.74 23.85
CA LYS A 198 11.33 32.33 25.09
C LYS A 198 12.24 32.51 26.31
N ASN A 199 13.52 32.17 26.21
CA ASN A 199 14.48 32.40 27.29
C ASN A 199 14.68 33.91 27.56
N ASN A 200 14.70 34.73 26.51
CA ASN A 200 14.76 36.19 26.66
C ASN A 200 13.51 36.76 27.35
N ASP A 201 12.33 36.22 27.06
CA ASP A 201 11.09 36.63 27.73
C ASP A 201 11.10 36.25 29.22
N LEU A 202 11.60 35.06 29.58
CA LEU A 202 11.81 34.66 30.98
C LEU A 202 12.76 35.61 31.73
N LEU A 203 13.88 35.99 31.11
CA LEU A 203 14.83 36.95 31.71
C LEU A 203 14.20 38.35 31.89
N ARG A 204 13.32 38.76 30.98
CA ARG A 204 12.58 40.03 31.11
C ARG A 204 11.60 39.97 32.27
N ASP A 205 10.89 38.85 32.44
CA ASP A 205 9.96 38.64 33.55
C ASP A 205 10.71 38.64 34.90
N GLU A 206 11.84 37.94 35.00
CA GLU A 206 12.71 37.96 36.19
C GLU A 206 13.21 39.38 36.54
N LEU A 207 13.60 40.16 35.52
CA LEU A 207 14.02 41.55 35.72
C LEU A 207 12.85 42.43 36.21
N LEU A 208 11.65 42.23 35.69
CA LEU A 208 10.45 42.95 36.12
C LEU A 208 10.11 42.64 37.57
N GLU A 209 10.15 41.37 37.98
CA GLU A 209 9.95 40.96 39.37
C GLU A 209 10.98 41.60 40.31
N PHE A 210 12.25 41.62 39.91
CA PHE A 210 13.31 42.30 40.67
C PHE A 210 13.03 43.79 40.87
N LEU A 211 12.61 44.49 39.80
CA LEU A 211 12.28 45.92 39.86
C LEU A 211 11.06 46.20 40.74
N ILE A 212 10.03 45.35 40.68
CA ILE A 212 8.83 45.45 41.55
C ILE A 212 9.25 45.28 43.02
N ASN A 213 10.00 44.23 43.35
CA ASN A 213 10.46 43.96 44.70
C ASN A 213 11.33 45.10 45.26
N ASN A 214 12.23 45.66 44.46
CA ASN A 214 13.06 46.80 44.88
C ASN A 214 12.19 48.05 45.17
N LYS A 215 11.20 48.33 44.33
CA LYS A 215 10.27 49.45 44.52
C LYS A 215 9.39 49.28 45.77
N GLU A 216 8.91 48.07 46.03
CA GLU A 216 8.17 47.74 47.26
C GLU A 216 9.04 47.89 48.50
N ASN A 217 10.28 47.39 48.47
CA ASN A 217 11.24 47.56 49.56
C ASN A 217 11.53 49.04 49.85
N LYS A 218 11.65 49.87 48.81
CA LYS A 218 11.81 51.32 48.97
C LYS A 218 10.56 51.97 49.60
N ARG A 219 9.36 51.64 49.11
CA ARG A 219 8.10 52.11 49.72
C ARG A 219 7.96 51.72 51.19
N ASN A 220 8.33 50.49 51.53
CA ASN A 220 8.29 49.99 52.90
C ASN A 220 9.28 50.74 53.81
N LYS A 221 10.47 51.08 53.30
CA LYS A 221 11.42 51.95 54.03
C LYS A 221 10.87 53.36 54.22
N ASP A 222 10.30 53.96 53.18
CA ASP A 222 9.73 55.31 53.23
C ASP A 222 8.51 55.40 54.16
N MET A 223 7.65 54.37 54.20
CA MET A 223 6.54 54.29 55.17
C MET A 223 7.06 54.23 56.61
N ARG A 224 8.05 53.38 56.89
CA ARG A 224 8.66 53.29 58.24
C ARG A 224 9.27 54.63 58.71
N LEU A 225 9.79 55.45 57.79
CA LEU A 225 10.28 56.79 58.09
C LEU A 225 9.14 57.77 58.39
N ARG A 226 8.02 57.72 57.66
CA ARG A 226 6.84 58.55 57.96
C ARG A 226 6.18 58.15 59.28
N ASP A 227 6.08 56.86 59.57
CA ASP A 227 5.48 56.40 60.83
C ASP A 227 6.31 56.83 62.05
N LYS A 228 7.65 56.86 61.93
CA LYS A 228 8.53 57.42 62.96
C LYS A 228 8.34 58.93 63.14
N ASN A 229 8.31 59.69 62.05
CA ASN A 229 8.14 61.14 62.12
C ASN A 229 6.72 61.55 62.56
N ASN A 230 5.70 60.75 62.22
CA ASN A 230 4.34 60.96 62.70
C ASN A 230 4.18 60.59 64.17
N LEU A 231 4.96 59.66 64.71
CA LEU A 231 4.92 59.29 66.13
C LEU A 231 5.40 60.46 67.02
N GLU A 232 6.46 61.18 66.62
CA GLU A 232 6.92 62.40 67.32
C GLU A 232 5.87 63.53 67.26
N VAL A 233 5.19 63.72 66.13
CA VAL A 233 4.12 64.73 66.00
C VAL A 233 2.82 64.32 66.72
N PHE A 234 2.57 63.02 66.87
CA PHE A 234 1.40 62.51 67.59
C PHE A 234 1.57 62.50 69.11
N GLU A 235 2.79 62.45 69.66
CA GLU A 235 2.99 62.64 71.10
C GLU A 235 2.65 64.09 71.51
N ASP A 236 3.07 65.08 70.73
CA ASP A 236 2.69 66.49 70.98
C ASP A 236 1.18 66.73 70.80
N LYS A 237 0.55 66.13 69.77
CA LYS A 237 -0.92 66.26 69.58
C LYS A 237 -1.76 65.41 70.54
N ARG A 238 -1.24 64.33 71.14
CA ARG A 238 -1.95 63.58 72.22
C ARG A 238 -2.02 64.38 73.51
N ILE A 239 -0.98 65.16 73.82
CA ILE A 239 -0.99 66.07 74.98
C ILE A 239 -2.06 67.16 74.80
N GLU A 240 -2.23 67.68 73.57
CA GLU A 240 -3.27 68.65 73.24
C GLU A 240 -4.68 68.02 73.26
N ARG A 241 -4.86 66.84 72.66
CA ARG A 241 -6.19 66.21 72.51
C ARG A 241 -6.70 65.57 73.81
N CYS A 242 -5.82 65.15 74.72
CA CYS A 242 -6.20 64.75 76.09
C CYS A 242 -6.73 65.93 76.94
N ARG A 243 -6.43 67.19 76.59
CA ARG A 243 -7.03 68.37 77.25
C ARG A 243 -8.42 68.72 76.70
N GLU A 244 -8.75 68.28 75.49
CA GLU A 244 -9.98 68.67 74.80
C GLU A 244 -11.13 67.65 74.97
N ILE A 245 -10.80 66.37 75.19
CA ILE A 245 -11.80 65.30 75.40
C ILE A 245 -12.42 65.34 76.82
N SER A 246 -11.84 66.06 77.78
CA SER A 246 -12.48 66.31 79.09
C SER A 246 -13.61 67.35 79.06
N ARG A 247 -13.97 67.92 77.90
CA ARG A 247 -15.00 68.98 77.82
C ARG A 247 -16.26 68.68 77.03
N LYS A 248 -16.38 67.58 76.28
CA LYS A 248 -17.62 67.30 75.54
C LYS A 248 -18.04 65.84 75.66
N SER A 249 -18.61 65.61 76.83
CA SER A 249 -19.54 64.55 77.16
C SER A 249 -20.89 64.78 76.46
N ILE A 250 -21.49 63.69 75.98
CA ILE A 250 -22.92 63.49 75.69
C ILE A 250 -23.46 64.07 74.37
N VAL A 251 -24.43 63.31 73.79
CA VAL A 251 -25.34 63.58 72.66
C VAL A 251 -24.93 62.84 71.37
N GLU A 252 -25.40 61.60 71.18
CA GLU A 252 -26.44 61.21 70.18
C GLU A 252 -25.79 60.84 68.80
N VAL A 253 -26.33 60.02 67.90
CA VAL A 253 -27.52 59.18 67.78
C VAL A 253 -27.29 58.25 66.58
N LEU A 254 -28.02 57.14 66.58
CA LEU A 254 -28.30 56.21 65.49
C LEU A 254 -28.40 56.78 64.06
N GLY A 255 -28.15 55.93 63.06
CA GLY A 255 -28.76 56.04 61.72
C GLY A 255 -28.08 55.19 60.65
N ASN A 256 -28.63 54.01 60.32
CA ASN A 256 -29.37 53.71 59.08
C ASN A 256 -28.48 53.32 57.87
N THR A 257 -28.43 52.05 57.44
CA THR A 257 -29.33 51.31 56.50
C THR A 257 -29.30 51.77 55.03
N THR A 258 -29.52 50.79 54.13
CA THR A 258 -29.86 50.82 52.68
C THR A 258 -28.68 50.69 51.69
N LYS A 259 -28.55 49.54 50.99
CA LYS A 259 -29.19 49.13 49.71
C LYS A 259 -28.79 50.02 48.53
N LEU A 260 -28.06 49.44 47.57
CA LEU A 260 -28.21 49.80 46.16
C LEU A 260 -28.11 48.55 45.27
N ALA A 261 -29.18 48.36 44.51
CA ALA A 261 -29.36 47.42 43.43
C ALA A 261 -29.14 48.11 42.07
N ASN A 262 -29.20 47.29 41.03
CA ASN A 262 -29.51 47.59 39.61
C ASN A 262 -28.34 47.74 38.63
N GLY A 263 -28.47 47.02 37.51
CA GLY A 263 -27.62 47.23 36.33
C GLY A 263 -27.76 46.21 35.19
N VAL A 264 -28.99 45.91 34.76
CA VAL A 264 -29.29 45.16 33.52
C VAL A 264 -28.63 45.80 32.29
N LYS A 265 -28.06 45.00 31.37
CA LYS A 265 -28.08 45.29 29.93
C LYS A 265 -27.96 44.02 29.07
N LYS A 266 -29.11 43.58 28.56
CA LYS A 266 -29.25 42.73 27.37
C LYS A 266 -28.86 43.56 26.14
N ASN A 267 -28.04 43.00 25.26
CA ASN A 267 -27.91 43.49 23.89
C ASN A 267 -28.18 42.34 22.92
N ASN A 268 -29.35 42.41 22.29
CA ASN A 268 -29.68 41.65 21.09
C ASN A 268 -29.03 42.37 19.90
N ASN A 269 -28.23 41.67 19.10
CA ASN A 269 -28.00 42.06 17.71
C ASN A 269 -28.00 40.82 16.83
N THR A 270 -29.16 40.60 16.24
CA THR A 270 -29.41 39.75 15.09
C THR A 270 -28.68 40.31 13.86
N LYS A 271 -27.55 39.70 13.51
CA LYS A 271 -27.02 39.76 12.14
C LYS A 271 -27.25 38.42 11.46
N ARG A 272 -28.21 38.41 10.54
CA ARG A 272 -28.33 37.41 9.46
C ARG A 272 -26.99 37.39 8.72
N VAL A 273 -26.22 36.33 8.93
CA VAL A 273 -25.10 35.95 8.07
C VAL A 273 -25.45 34.57 7.55
N MET A 274 -25.34 34.42 6.24
CA MET A 274 -25.60 33.19 5.51
C MET A 274 -24.92 32.01 6.21
N SER A 275 -25.67 30.93 6.42
CA SER A 275 -25.15 29.68 6.99
C SER A 275 -24.16 29.05 6.03
N GLU A 276 -22.91 29.51 6.08
CA GLU A 276 -21.77 28.67 5.77
C GLU A 276 -21.89 27.45 6.68
N THR A 277 -22.17 26.31 6.06
CA THR A 277 -22.00 25.00 6.66
C THR A 277 -20.57 24.91 7.17
N SER A 278 -20.35 25.30 8.43
CA SER A 278 -19.07 25.17 9.10
C SER A 278 -18.75 23.68 9.14
N TYR A 279 -17.94 23.25 8.19
CA TYR A 279 -17.50 21.86 8.06
C TYR A 279 -16.88 21.45 9.40
N TYR A 280 -17.52 20.47 10.04
CA TYR A 280 -17.15 19.93 11.33
C TYR A 280 -15.69 19.47 11.30
N ARG A 281 -14.79 20.19 11.98
CA ARG A 281 -13.43 19.72 12.29
C ARG A 281 -13.52 18.63 13.35
N SER A 282 -13.84 17.40 12.95
CA SER A 282 -13.55 16.23 13.79
C SER A 282 -12.04 16.06 13.88
N ASN A 283 -11.52 15.94 15.11
CA ASN A 283 -10.10 15.72 15.36
C ASN A 283 -9.70 14.36 14.77
N ASP A 284 -8.77 14.38 13.80
CA ASP A 284 -8.35 13.21 13.01
C ASP A 284 -7.91 12.04 13.91
N LYS A 285 -7.10 12.32 14.93
CA LYS A 285 -6.58 11.32 15.87
C LYS A 285 -7.68 10.55 16.64
N ASN A 286 -8.75 11.24 17.03
CA ASN A 286 -9.84 10.61 17.78
C ASN A 286 -10.71 9.74 16.86
N THR A 287 -10.93 10.18 15.63
CA THR A 287 -11.68 9.43 14.62
C THR A 287 -10.94 8.15 14.25
N GLU A 288 -9.63 8.23 14.07
CA GLU A 288 -8.77 7.08 13.76
C GLU A 288 -8.81 6.02 14.87
N ARG A 289 -8.65 6.42 16.14
CA ARG A 289 -8.76 5.50 17.28
C ARG A 289 -10.12 4.81 17.33
N ALA A 290 -11.21 5.57 17.15
CA ALA A 290 -12.56 5.03 17.16
C ALA A 290 -12.79 4.03 16.01
N ILE A 291 -12.23 4.27 14.82
CA ILE A 291 -12.31 3.33 13.68
C ILE A 291 -11.53 2.04 13.98
N GLN A 292 -10.32 2.13 14.54
CA GLN A 292 -9.52 0.96 14.91
C GLN A 292 -10.22 0.12 15.99
N GLU A 293 -10.80 0.73 17.01
CA GLU A 293 -11.60 0.04 18.03
C GLU A 293 -12.83 -0.64 17.43
N TYR A 294 -13.53 0.04 16.51
CA TYR A 294 -14.67 -0.50 15.80
C TYR A 294 -14.32 -1.73 14.93
N MET A 295 -13.20 -1.68 14.20
CA MET A 295 -12.73 -2.81 13.39
C MET A 295 -12.42 -4.04 14.23
N LYS A 296 -11.67 -3.84 15.33
CA LYS A 296 -11.33 -4.91 16.28
C LYS A 296 -12.59 -5.54 16.88
N LYS A 297 -13.56 -4.71 17.27
CA LYS A 297 -14.84 -5.17 17.84
C LYS A 297 -15.68 -5.97 16.84
N THR A 298 -15.67 -5.59 15.58
CA THR A 298 -16.51 -6.21 14.53
C THR A 298 -15.79 -7.26 13.68
N LYS A 299 -14.52 -7.57 13.98
CA LYS A 299 -13.65 -8.48 13.19
C LYS A 299 -13.55 -8.07 11.71
N ASN A 300 -13.56 -6.77 11.44
CA ASN A 300 -13.48 -6.18 10.09
C ASN A 300 -12.12 -5.52 9.84
N ASP A 301 -11.05 -6.11 10.39
CA ASP A 301 -9.71 -5.57 10.27
C ASP A 301 -9.29 -5.46 8.80
N GLY A 302 -8.65 -4.34 8.44
CA GLY A 302 -8.15 -4.08 7.08
C GLY A 302 -9.18 -3.57 6.07
N LYS A 303 -10.48 -3.50 6.39
CA LYS A 303 -11.50 -3.04 5.42
C LYS A 303 -11.49 -1.54 5.13
N PHE A 304 -11.07 -0.71 6.09
CA PHE A 304 -10.83 0.71 5.84
C PHE A 304 -9.34 1.01 5.89
N ILE A 305 -8.80 1.59 4.82
CA ILE A 305 -7.42 2.03 4.72
C ILE A 305 -7.40 3.56 4.83
N LYS A 306 -6.64 4.13 5.77
CA LYS A 306 -6.54 5.59 5.91
C LYS A 306 -5.88 6.20 4.67
N ASP A 307 -6.51 7.21 4.08
CA ASP A 307 -6.01 7.89 2.88
C ASP A 307 -5.47 9.28 3.24
N SER A 308 -6.33 10.17 3.76
CA SER A 308 -5.91 11.50 4.23
C SER A 308 -6.87 12.07 5.27
N GLY A 309 -6.35 12.49 6.43
CA GLY A 309 -7.17 12.97 7.54
C GLY A 309 -8.32 12.00 7.87
N ASN A 310 -9.55 12.52 7.87
CA ASN A 310 -10.78 11.77 8.09
C ASN A 310 -11.30 11.03 6.83
N VAL A 311 -10.52 10.94 5.75
CA VAL A 311 -10.86 10.21 4.52
C VAL A 311 -10.23 8.83 4.55
N TYR A 312 -11.08 7.83 4.35
CA TYR A 312 -10.73 6.41 4.34
C TYR A 312 -11.14 5.77 3.02
N ARG A 313 -10.43 4.71 2.64
CA ARG A 313 -10.73 3.89 1.47
C ARG A 313 -11.42 2.62 1.93
N TYR A 314 -12.59 2.35 1.39
CA TYR A 314 -13.35 1.11 1.59
C TYR A 314 -13.56 0.44 0.23
N GLY A 315 -12.82 -0.64 -0.03
CA GLY A 315 -12.69 -1.21 -1.37
C GLY A 315 -12.17 -0.16 -2.37
N LYS A 316 -12.94 0.11 -3.43
CA LYS A 316 -12.61 1.14 -4.44
C LYS A 316 -13.10 2.56 -4.11
N LYS A 317 -13.90 2.74 -3.05
CA LYS A 317 -14.52 4.04 -2.74
C LYS A 317 -13.72 4.78 -1.68
N LYS A 318 -13.48 6.08 -1.90
CA LYS A 318 -13.04 7.00 -0.85
C LYS A 318 -14.26 7.54 -0.14
N ILE A 319 -14.27 7.47 1.18
CA ILE A 319 -15.34 7.94 2.04
C ILE A 319 -14.79 8.82 3.15
N PHE A 320 -15.52 9.87 3.50
CA PHE A 320 -15.20 10.69 4.66
C PHE A 320 -15.93 10.14 5.89
N ILE A 321 -15.20 9.88 6.97
CA ILE A 321 -15.75 9.36 8.22
C ILE A 321 -15.60 10.43 9.30
N ALA A 322 -16.68 10.75 10.00
CA ALA A 322 -16.68 11.69 11.11
C ALA A 322 -17.08 10.99 12.42
N LEU A 323 -16.41 11.34 13.52
CA LEU A 323 -16.82 10.93 14.86
C LEU A 323 -17.70 12.02 15.49
N LYS A 324 -18.98 11.70 15.75
CA LYS A 324 -19.93 12.61 16.41
C LYS A 324 -20.64 11.91 17.56
N ASN A 325 -20.58 12.50 18.76
CA ASN A 325 -21.21 11.95 19.98
C ASN A 325 -20.86 10.48 20.21
N GLY A 326 -19.59 10.11 20.00
CA GLY A 326 -19.11 8.73 20.12
C GLY A 326 -19.55 7.77 19.01
N LYS A 327 -20.25 8.24 17.97
CA LYS A 327 -20.72 7.44 16.83
C LYS A 327 -19.95 7.78 15.56
N LEU A 328 -19.51 6.75 14.83
CA LEU A 328 -18.88 6.88 13.53
C LEU A 328 -19.94 7.05 12.44
N LEU A 329 -19.81 8.11 11.66
CA LEU A 329 -20.71 8.49 10.58
C LEU A 329 -19.95 8.61 9.26
N CYS A 330 -20.37 7.86 8.25
CA CYS A 330 -19.83 7.91 6.89
C CYS A 330 -20.62 8.94 6.06
N ARG A 331 -19.91 9.81 5.32
CA ARG A 331 -20.52 10.72 4.34
C ARG A 331 -21.00 9.91 3.13
N VAL A 332 -22.30 9.93 2.86
CA VAL A 332 -22.91 9.27 1.70
C VAL A 332 -23.80 10.25 0.94
N GLY A 333 -23.39 10.62 -0.28
CA GLY A 333 -24.08 11.63 -1.10
C GLY A 333 -24.25 12.95 -0.35
N GLY A 334 -25.50 13.37 -0.18
CA GLY A 334 -25.88 14.60 0.53
C GLY A 334 -25.93 14.50 2.06
N GLY A 335 -25.80 13.31 2.65
CA GLY A 335 -26.02 13.06 4.09
C GLY A 335 -24.86 12.38 4.81
N PHE A 336 -25.09 12.07 6.09
CA PHE A 336 -24.22 11.20 6.89
C PHE A 336 -25.04 9.99 7.35
N GLU A 337 -24.45 8.81 7.29
CA GLU A 337 -25.07 7.55 7.69
C GLU A 337 -24.17 6.82 8.70
N GLY A 338 -24.74 6.06 9.65
CA GLY A 338 -23.96 5.29 10.61
C GLY A 338 -23.09 4.22 9.94
N ILE A 339 -21.90 3.98 10.48
CA ILE A 339 -20.92 3.06 9.88
C ILE A 339 -21.46 1.63 9.68
N ASP A 340 -22.26 1.11 10.62
CA ASP A 340 -22.87 -0.22 10.51
C ASP A 340 -23.82 -0.31 9.29
N LYS A 341 -24.63 0.74 9.10
CA LYS A 341 -25.60 0.83 8.01
C LYS A 341 -24.92 1.08 6.66
N PHE A 342 -23.78 1.76 6.67
CA PHE A 342 -22.94 1.88 5.48
C PHE A 342 -22.35 0.52 5.05
N LEU A 343 -21.84 -0.25 6.01
CA LEU A 343 -21.24 -1.57 5.75
C LEU A 343 -22.27 -2.58 5.23
N SER A 344 -23.46 -2.63 5.84
CA SER A 344 -24.52 -3.56 5.37
C SER A 344 -24.99 -3.27 3.95
N LYS A 345 -24.96 -2.00 3.51
CA LYS A 345 -25.30 -1.60 2.15
C LYS A 345 -24.18 -1.82 1.12
N ASN A 346 -22.93 -1.95 1.55
CA ASN A 346 -21.76 -1.99 0.66
C ASN A 346 -20.93 -3.28 0.79
N SER A 347 -21.44 -4.32 1.47
CA SER A 347 -20.74 -5.59 1.68
C SER A 347 -20.33 -6.29 0.38
N GLU A 348 -21.17 -6.25 -0.65
CA GLU A 348 -20.94 -6.92 -1.94
C GLU A 348 -19.83 -6.26 -2.79
N ASN A 349 -19.47 -5.00 -2.52
CA ASN A 349 -18.50 -4.24 -3.31
C ASN A 349 -17.05 -4.41 -2.84
N TYR A 350 -16.80 -5.19 -1.78
CA TYR A 350 -15.47 -5.33 -1.20
C TYR A 350 -14.65 -6.46 -1.86
N GLU A 351 -15.29 -7.58 -2.24
CA GLU A 351 -14.57 -8.81 -2.64
C GLU A 351 -14.20 -8.89 -4.12
N THR A 352 -14.83 -8.12 -5.00
CA THR A 352 -14.76 -8.36 -6.46
C THR A 352 -13.76 -7.50 -7.22
N SER A 353 -12.71 -6.96 -6.59
CA SER A 353 -11.70 -6.27 -7.38
C SER A 353 -10.29 -6.21 -6.80
N SER A 354 -9.37 -6.83 -7.54
CA SER A 354 -7.98 -6.40 -7.62
C SER A 354 -7.91 -4.89 -7.80
N ILE A 355 -7.02 -4.25 -7.05
CA ILE A 355 -6.77 -2.81 -7.11
C ILE A 355 -5.94 -2.55 -8.36
N ASP A 356 -6.56 -2.61 -9.53
CA ASP A 356 -5.93 -2.15 -10.76
C ASP A 356 -5.99 -0.63 -10.75
N ASN A 357 -4.86 0.00 -10.39
CA ASN A 357 -4.64 1.44 -10.48
C ASN A 357 -4.53 1.87 -11.96
N ILE A 358 -5.61 1.68 -12.73
CA ILE A 358 -5.68 2.21 -14.10
C ILE A 358 -6.08 3.68 -13.99
N HIS A 359 -5.06 4.54 -14.05
CA HIS A 359 -5.23 5.98 -14.16
C HIS A 359 -6.19 6.33 -15.30
N ARG A 360 -7.34 6.91 -14.96
CA ARG A 360 -8.38 7.34 -15.91
C ARG A 360 -7.89 8.31 -17.01
N ARG A 361 -6.70 8.91 -16.87
CA ARG A 361 -6.08 9.76 -17.91
C ARG A 361 -5.51 8.98 -19.10
N ALA A 362 -5.31 7.66 -18.99
CA ALA A 362 -4.76 6.85 -20.09
C ALA A 362 -5.80 6.48 -21.18
N HIS A 363 -7.10 6.67 -20.93
CA HIS A 363 -8.14 6.30 -21.91
C HIS A 363 -8.31 7.32 -23.06
N THR A 364 -7.90 8.57 -22.87
CA THR A 364 -7.95 9.57 -23.95
C THR A 364 -6.77 9.44 -24.92
N ALA A 365 -5.59 9.01 -24.44
CA ALA A 365 -4.42 8.80 -25.31
C ALA A 365 -4.51 7.49 -26.12
N SER A 366 -5.08 6.43 -25.54
CA SER A 366 -5.23 5.13 -26.23
C SER A 366 -6.30 5.12 -27.32
N SER A 367 -7.33 5.98 -27.21
CA SER A 367 -8.36 6.14 -28.25
C SER A 367 -7.88 6.97 -29.45
N ILE A 368 -6.93 7.89 -29.24
CA ILE A 368 -6.26 8.65 -30.32
C ILE A 368 -5.28 7.74 -31.07
N LYS A 369 -4.43 6.99 -30.36
CA LYS A 369 -3.50 6.01 -31.00
C LYS A 369 -4.23 4.94 -31.81
N ARG A 370 -5.38 4.42 -31.34
CA ARG A 370 -6.19 3.45 -32.11
C ARG A 370 -6.81 4.03 -33.39
N LYS A 371 -7.09 5.34 -33.44
CA LYS A 371 -7.57 6.01 -34.67
C LYS A 371 -6.43 6.26 -35.66
N GLU A 372 -5.23 6.59 -35.18
CA GLU A 372 -4.05 6.74 -36.05
C GLU A 372 -3.59 5.41 -36.63
N ILE A 373 -3.55 4.33 -35.84
CA ILE A 373 -3.17 2.99 -36.32
C ILE A 373 -4.17 2.49 -37.38
N LYS A 374 -5.48 2.73 -37.21
CA LYS A 374 -6.47 2.41 -38.25
C LYS A 374 -6.30 3.23 -39.54
N LYS A 375 -5.80 4.45 -39.44
CA LYS A 375 -5.56 5.33 -40.59
C LYS A 375 -4.29 4.92 -41.36
N VAL A 376 -3.28 4.42 -40.65
CA VAL A 376 -2.05 3.88 -41.24
C VAL A 376 -2.32 2.51 -41.89
N LEU A 377 -3.10 1.63 -41.24
CA LEU A 377 -3.43 0.31 -41.79
C LEU A 377 -4.47 0.36 -42.92
N GLY A 378 -5.37 1.35 -42.93
CA GLY A 378 -6.38 1.49 -43.98
C GLY A 378 -5.84 1.99 -45.33
N ASN A 379 -4.64 2.58 -45.35
CA ASN A 379 -4.07 3.15 -46.57
C ASN A 379 -3.11 2.21 -47.33
N ASN A 380 -2.82 1.02 -46.79
CA ASN A 380 -1.93 0.04 -47.42
C ASN A 380 -2.68 -1.15 -48.05
N ILE A 381 -3.99 -1.06 -48.26
CA ILE A 381 -4.78 -2.11 -48.94
C ILE A 381 -5.48 -1.51 -50.16
N ILE A 382 -4.69 -1.26 -51.21
CA ILE A 382 -5.06 -1.08 -52.62
C ILE A 382 -3.82 -1.62 -53.37
N SER A 383 -3.82 -2.61 -54.26
CA SER A 383 -4.86 -3.35 -54.97
C SER A 383 -4.17 -4.57 -55.56
N GLU A 384 -4.62 -5.78 -55.26
CA GLU A 384 -4.36 -6.93 -56.13
C GLU A 384 -5.68 -7.62 -56.45
N ASN A 385 -5.80 -7.91 -57.74
CA ASN A 385 -7.00 -8.29 -58.45
C ASN A 385 -7.60 -9.59 -57.89
N ALA A 386 -8.90 -9.59 -57.64
CA ALA A 386 -9.66 -10.83 -57.52
C ALA A 386 -10.94 -10.70 -58.35
N ASP A 387 -11.05 -11.60 -59.30
CA ASP A 387 -12.11 -11.69 -60.28
C ASP A 387 -13.48 -11.90 -59.64
N ASP A 388 -14.43 -11.26 -60.31
CA ASP A 388 -15.86 -11.28 -60.11
C ASP A 388 -16.43 -12.70 -60.33
N ILE A 389 -16.72 -13.43 -59.25
CA ILE A 389 -17.57 -14.62 -59.29
C ILE A 389 -18.51 -14.62 -58.08
N GLY A 390 -19.80 -14.51 -58.38
CA GLY A 390 -20.81 -15.33 -57.68
C GLY A 390 -21.62 -14.62 -56.61
N SER A 391 -22.63 -13.90 -57.08
CA SER A 391 -23.85 -13.60 -56.32
C SER A 391 -24.44 -14.86 -55.68
N SER A 392 -24.63 -14.85 -54.36
CA SER A 392 -25.55 -15.79 -53.70
C SER A 392 -26.40 -15.06 -52.66
N SER A 393 -27.68 -15.02 -52.99
CA SER A 393 -28.82 -14.50 -52.26
C SER A 393 -28.99 -15.21 -50.91
N THR A 394 -29.21 -14.46 -49.83
CA THR A 394 -29.83 -15.04 -48.63
C THR A 394 -30.90 -14.12 -48.04
N THR A 395 -32.11 -14.61 -48.28
CA THR A 395 -33.44 -14.39 -47.75
C THR A 395 -33.53 -13.82 -46.32
N ARG A 396 -34.32 -12.75 -46.21
CA ARG A 396 -34.73 -12.08 -44.96
C ARG A 396 -35.96 -12.80 -44.39
N ILE A 397 -35.81 -13.51 -43.27
CA ILE A 397 -36.95 -14.08 -42.52
C ILE A 397 -37.57 -12.97 -41.65
N ARG A 398 -38.82 -12.61 -41.94
CA ARG A 398 -39.69 -11.82 -41.06
C ARG A 398 -40.16 -12.69 -39.89
N LYS A 399 -40.01 -12.21 -38.66
CA LYS A 399 -40.76 -12.68 -37.49
C LYS A 399 -42.03 -11.84 -37.37
N ASN A 400 -43.18 -12.51 -37.36
CA ASN A 400 -44.47 -11.94 -36.98
C ASN A 400 -44.59 -11.94 -35.45
N VAL A 401 -44.93 -10.79 -34.88
CA VAL A 401 -45.92 -10.63 -33.80
C VAL A 401 -46.77 -9.42 -34.17
#